data_AF-A0A7Y9VUC0-F1
#
_entry.id   AF-A0A7Y9VUC0-F1
#
_cell.length_a   1.000
_cell.length_b   1.000
_cell.length_c   1.000
_cell.angle_alpha   90.00
_cell.angle_beta   90.00
_cell.angle_gamma   90.00
#
_symmetry.space_group_name_H-M   'P 1'
#
loop_
_entity.id
_entity.type
_entity.pdbx_description
1 polymer ?
#
loop_
_entity_poly.entity_id
_entity_poly.type
_entity_poly.pdbx_seq_one_letter_code
_entity_poly.pdbx_strand_id
1 'polypeptide(L)'
;MNSKKRRKPRGKSGQIVLATEGVIYQPTELPDTKDEIEQYVAEAFCAGKAGRNPQIERYGCFKNLQQGPENSLDFKVETEMGLRWLELAELAPLSEFGGRYENVPASWSVSDLANLLKNLIQKKNDKKYGDGVILVIYKTHDTLFVPPPIIRGIREELVGIPPIFDSIYFVSPYEAGEAGVWQIWPVDPKDEGPVIKSGNLRILTHVDLVSDAEQN
;
A
#
# COMPACT_ATOMS: atom_id res chain seq x y z
N MET A 1 2.52 -22.07 28.02
CA MET A 1 3.75 -21.66 27.29
C MET A 1 3.46 -20.33 26.63
N ASN A 2 4.01 -19.22 27.14
CA ASN A 2 3.85 -17.90 26.54
C ASN A 2 4.81 -17.78 25.35
N SER A 3 4.32 -17.97 24.12
CA SER A 3 5.07 -17.55 22.94
C SER A 3 5.15 -16.02 22.97
N LYS A 4 6.36 -15.47 23.10
CA LYS A 4 6.57 -14.03 22.91
C LYS A 4 6.16 -13.70 21.47
N LYS A 5 5.05 -12.97 21.30
CA LYS A 5 4.64 -12.41 20.00
C LYS A 5 5.85 -11.67 19.40
N ARG A 6 6.33 -12.11 18.23
CA ARG A 6 7.45 -11.47 17.54
C ARG A 6 6.98 -10.13 16.99
N ARG A 7 7.57 -9.04 17.48
CA ARG A 7 7.34 -7.69 16.98
C ARG A 7 7.95 -7.54 15.59
N LYS A 8 7.24 -6.85 14.71
CA LYS A 8 7.74 -6.51 13.37
C LYS A 8 8.57 -5.22 13.46
N PRO A 9 9.65 -5.06 12.69
CA PRO A 9 10.20 -3.73 12.44
C PRO A 9 9.06 -2.83 11.94
N ARG A 10 8.99 -1.59 12.42
CA ARG A 10 8.01 -0.59 11.98
C ARG A 10 8.73 0.57 11.34
N GLY A 11 8.16 1.07 10.25
CA GLY A 11 8.60 2.33 9.67
C GLY A 11 7.95 3.54 10.31
N LYS A 12 8.39 4.73 9.91
CA LYS A 12 7.68 5.97 10.18
C LYS A 12 6.73 6.23 9.02
N SER A 13 5.44 6.35 9.33
CA SER A 13 4.38 6.74 8.39
C SER A 13 3.61 7.91 8.98
N GLY A 14 3.02 8.76 8.15
CA GLY A 14 2.21 9.89 8.61
C GLY A 14 1.52 10.66 7.50
N GLN A 15 0.72 11.64 7.89
CA GLN A 15 0.10 12.60 6.98
C GLN A 15 0.58 14.02 7.23
N ILE A 16 0.56 14.82 6.18
CA ILE A 16 0.74 16.27 6.26
C ILE A 16 -0.66 16.90 6.40
N VAL A 17 -0.90 17.65 7.47
CA VAL A 17 -2.18 18.29 7.78
C VAL A 17 -2.01 19.80 7.79
N LEU A 18 -3.00 20.51 7.25
CA LEU A 18 -3.12 21.96 7.37
C LEU A 18 -3.85 22.28 8.67
N ALA A 19 -3.13 22.76 9.68
CA ALA A 19 -3.67 23.23 10.95
C ALA A 19 -3.72 24.77 10.99
N THR A 20 -4.41 25.33 11.98
CA THR A 20 -4.46 26.79 12.20
C THR A 20 -3.07 27.40 12.37
N GLU A 21 -2.13 26.64 12.95
CA GLU A 21 -0.74 27.05 13.20
C GLU A 21 0.20 26.78 12.02
N GLY A 22 -0.30 26.23 10.90
CA GLY A 22 0.49 25.94 9.70
C GLY A 22 0.48 24.46 9.29
N VAL A 23 1.49 24.05 8.54
CA VAL A 23 1.63 22.69 8.00
C VAL A 23 2.27 21.81 9.07
N ILE A 24 1.53 20.81 9.57
CA ILE A 24 2.03 19.86 10.57
C ILE A 24 2.13 18.45 9.99
N TYR A 25 3.14 17.69 10.41
CA TYR A 25 3.17 16.25 10.17
C TYR A 25 2.54 15.52 11.35
N GLN A 26 1.57 14.67 11.06
CA GLN A 26 0.90 13.82 12.04
C GLN A 26 1.35 12.36 11.82
N PRO A 27 2.16 11.78 12.74
CA PRO A 27 2.57 10.40 12.65
C PRO A 27 1.37 9.44 12.74
N THR A 28 1.41 8.36 11.97
CA THR A 28 0.48 7.23 12.06
C THR A 28 1.06 6.17 12.98
N GLU A 29 0.36 5.86 14.06
CA GLU A 29 0.74 4.75 14.94
C GLU A 29 0.22 3.43 14.36
N LEU A 30 1.11 2.70 13.69
CA LEU A 30 0.80 1.35 13.22
C LEU A 30 0.90 0.33 14.38
N PRO A 31 0.03 -0.71 14.38
CA PRO A 31 0.09 -1.79 15.37
C PRO A 31 1.45 -2.50 15.45
N ASP A 32 1.66 -3.24 16.55
CA ASP A 32 2.97 -3.82 16.90
C ASP A 32 3.27 -5.16 16.18
N THR A 33 2.24 -5.84 15.68
CA THR A 33 2.36 -7.18 15.09
C THR A 33 1.92 -7.22 13.63
N LYS A 34 2.42 -8.20 12.88
CA LYS A 34 2.08 -8.38 11.47
C LYS A 34 0.57 -8.52 11.28
N ASP A 35 -0.06 -9.38 12.06
CA ASP A 35 -1.48 -9.69 11.93
C ASP A 35 -2.35 -8.47 12.26
N GLU A 36 -1.97 -7.69 13.28
CA GLU A 36 -2.69 -6.46 13.62
C GLU A 36 -2.50 -5.39 12.54
N ILE A 37 -1.31 -5.28 11.92
CA ILE A 37 -1.08 -4.37 10.78
C ILE A 37 -1.92 -4.79 9.58
N GLU A 38 -1.98 -6.08 9.26
CA GLU A 38 -2.75 -6.61 8.13
C GLU A 38 -4.25 -6.41 8.36
N GLN A 39 -4.75 -6.68 9.56
CA GLN A 39 -6.13 -6.37 9.94
C GLN A 39 -6.42 -4.87 9.75
N TYR A 40 -5.55 -4.01 10.29
CA TYR A 40 -5.70 -2.56 10.21
C TYR A 40 -5.74 -2.05 8.76
N VAL A 41 -4.88 -2.58 7.89
CA VAL A 41 -4.86 -2.24 6.45
C VAL A 41 -6.12 -2.75 5.74
N ALA A 42 -6.55 -3.97 6.04
CA ALA A 42 -7.75 -4.55 5.44
C ALA A 42 -9.01 -3.77 5.83
N GLU A 43 -9.14 -3.37 7.10
CA GLU A 43 -10.22 -2.51 7.58
C GLU A 43 -10.21 -1.14 6.88
N ALA A 44 -9.05 -0.47 6.81
CA ALA A 44 -8.93 0.83 6.14
C ALA A 44 -9.24 0.73 4.63
N PHE A 45 -8.84 -0.36 3.97
CA PHE A 45 -9.19 -0.62 2.57
C PHE A 45 -10.70 -0.80 2.38
N CYS A 46 -11.37 -1.53 3.28
CA CYS A 46 -12.81 -1.78 3.22
C CYS A 46 -13.66 -0.54 3.59
N ALA A 47 -13.14 0.35 4.45
CA ALA A 47 -13.83 1.55 4.93
C ALA A 47 -13.88 2.72 3.91
N GLY A 48 -13.35 2.52 2.69
CA GLY A 48 -13.31 3.54 1.65
C GLY A 48 -14.66 4.22 1.35
N LYS A 49 -14.60 5.39 0.71
CA LYS A 49 -15.76 6.23 0.39
C LYS A 49 -15.99 6.29 -1.12
N ALA A 50 -17.26 6.23 -1.53
CA ALA A 50 -17.66 6.35 -2.93
C ALA A 50 -17.20 7.70 -3.52
N GLY A 51 -16.72 7.70 -4.77
CA GLY A 51 -16.17 8.87 -5.46
C GLY A 51 -14.79 9.33 -4.96
N ARG A 52 -14.20 8.63 -3.99
CA ARG A 52 -12.81 8.86 -3.52
C ARG A 52 -11.92 7.63 -3.68
N ASN A 53 -12.50 6.45 -3.52
CA ASN A 53 -11.77 5.20 -3.42
C ASN A 53 -12.16 4.25 -4.58
N PRO A 54 -11.20 3.89 -5.46
CA PRO A 54 -11.50 3.15 -6.69
C PRO A 54 -12.05 1.74 -6.42
N GLN A 55 -11.65 1.10 -5.31
CA GLN A 55 -12.19 -0.20 -4.92
C GLN A 55 -13.69 -0.13 -4.61
N ILE A 56 -14.17 0.99 -4.08
CA ILE A 56 -15.60 1.19 -3.77
C ILE A 56 -16.39 1.42 -5.07
N GLU A 57 -15.82 2.15 -6.04
CA GLU A 57 -16.44 2.30 -7.35
C GLU A 57 -16.58 0.96 -8.08
N ARG A 58 -15.59 0.07 -7.94
CA ARG A 58 -15.60 -1.23 -8.60
C ARG A 58 -16.50 -2.26 -7.93
N TYR A 59 -16.39 -2.39 -6.60
CA TYR A 59 -17.00 -3.50 -5.86
C TYR A 59 -18.23 -3.08 -5.02
N GLY A 60 -18.56 -1.79 -5.01
CA GLY A 60 -19.56 -1.25 -4.09
C GLY A 60 -19.03 -1.23 -2.67
N CYS A 61 -19.81 -1.71 -1.72
CA CYS A 61 -19.37 -1.82 -0.33
C CYS A 61 -18.61 -3.13 -0.04
N PHE A 62 -17.77 -3.10 1.00
CA PHE A 62 -17.09 -4.26 1.57
C PHE A 62 -17.66 -4.56 2.95
N LYS A 63 -18.14 -5.78 3.17
CA LYS A 63 -18.82 -6.21 4.40
C LYS A 63 -18.27 -7.55 4.89
N ASN A 64 -18.50 -7.84 6.18
CA ASN A 64 -18.18 -9.14 6.78
C ASN A 64 -16.71 -9.56 6.56
N LEU A 65 -15.77 -8.63 6.79
CA LEU A 65 -14.34 -8.91 6.73
C LEU A 65 -13.99 -9.99 7.76
N GLN A 66 -13.50 -11.12 7.28
CA GLN A 66 -13.16 -12.29 8.08
C GLN A 66 -11.72 -12.70 7.79
N GLN A 67 -10.90 -12.78 8.83
CA GLN A 67 -9.54 -13.26 8.70
C GLN A 67 -9.52 -14.76 8.36
N GLY A 68 -8.69 -15.14 7.40
CA GLY A 68 -8.46 -16.53 7.01
C GLY A 68 -7.56 -17.28 8.01
N PRO A 69 -7.55 -18.62 7.97
CA PRO A 69 -6.60 -19.41 8.74
C PRO A 69 -5.15 -19.16 8.30
N GLU A 70 -4.21 -19.47 9.20
CA GLU A 70 -2.77 -19.40 8.93
C GLU A 70 -2.40 -20.23 7.68
N ASN A 71 -1.61 -19.66 6.77
CA ASN A 71 -1.22 -20.22 5.46
C ASN A 71 -2.33 -20.26 4.38
N SER A 72 -3.42 -19.54 4.58
CA SER A 72 -4.43 -19.30 3.52
C SER A 72 -4.38 -17.85 3.02
N LEU A 73 -5.34 -17.47 2.16
CA LEU A 73 -5.57 -16.05 1.82
C LEU A 73 -5.94 -15.28 3.09
N ASP A 74 -5.40 -14.07 3.22
CA ASP A 74 -5.42 -13.35 4.49
C ASP A 74 -6.82 -13.00 4.96
N PHE A 75 -7.72 -12.58 4.05
CA PHE A 75 -9.09 -12.22 4.40
C PHE A 75 -10.11 -12.66 3.36
N LYS A 76 -11.33 -12.86 3.84
CA LYS A 76 -12.55 -13.07 3.08
C LYS A 76 -13.48 -11.87 3.30
N VAL A 77 -14.13 -11.40 2.24
CA VAL A 77 -15.00 -10.23 2.31
C VAL A 77 -16.17 -10.35 1.33
N GLU A 78 -17.32 -9.82 1.72
CA GLU A 78 -18.50 -9.73 0.86
C GLU A 78 -18.55 -8.38 0.16
N THR A 79 -18.80 -8.41 -1.14
CA THR A 79 -18.99 -7.21 -1.97
C THR A 79 -20.31 -7.27 -2.71
N GLU A 80 -20.71 -6.18 -3.37
CA GLU A 80 -21.91 -6.17 -4.22
C GLU A 80 -21.74 -7.06 -5.45
N MET A 81 -20.49 -7.38 -5.83
CA MET A 81 -20.15 -8.33 -6.88
C MET A 81 -19.98 -9.78 -6.37
N GLY A 82 -20.45 -10.04 -5.14
CA GLY A 82 -20.33 -11.31 -4.46
C GLY A 82 -19.06 -11.43 -3.63
N LEU A 83 -18.73 -12.68 -3.29
CA LEU A 83 -17.64 -12.98 -2.38
C LEU A 83 -16.27 -12.72 -3.03
N ARG A 84 -15.34 -12.12 -2.27
CA ARG A 84 -13.96 -11.89 -2.67
C ARG A 84 -12.99 -12.29 -1.56
N TRP A 85 -11.74 -12.47 -1.96
CA TRP A 85 -10.61 -12.68 -1.05
C TRP A 85 -9.65 -11.50 -1.14
N LEU A 86 -9.06 -11.14 -0.01
CA LEU A 86 -7.95 -10.18 0.04
C LEU A 86 -6.67 -10.94 0.37
N GLU A 87 -5.66 -10.79 -0.48
CA GLU A 87 -4.28 -11.12 -0.15
C GLU A 87 -3.55 -9.81 0.12
N LEU A 88 -2.93 -9.68 1.27
CA LEU A 88 -2.15 -8.52 1.65
C LEU A 88 -0.66 -8.76 1.38
N ALA A 89 0.03 -7.70 1.00
CA ALA A 89 1.46 -7.73 0.77
C ALA A 89 2.09 -6.41 1.19
N GLU A 90 2.98 -6.46 2.17
CA GLU A 90 3.76 -5.28 2.53
C GLU A 90 4.83 -5.04 1.47
N LEU A 91 4.88 -3.82 0.93
CA LEU A 91 6.02 -3.32 0.19
C LEU A 91 7.11 -2.91 1.19
N ALA A 92 7.89 -3.88 1.65
CA ALA A 92 9.02 -3.68 2.57
C ALA A 92 10.20 -4.58 2.19
N PRO A 93 11.05 -4.13 1.25
CA PRO A 93 12.26 -4.85 0.82
C PRO A 93 13.37 -4.83 1.87
N LEU A 94 13.07 -5.08 3.14
CA LEU A 94 14.02 -4.95 4.25
C LEU A 94 15.27 -5.82 4.06
N SER A 95 15.16 -6.97 3.39
CA SER A 95 16.32 -7.81 3.07
C SER A 95 17.37 -7.09 2.21
N GLU A 96 16.94 -6.16 1.36
CA GLU A 96 17.83 -5.35 0.51
C GLU A 96 18.52 -4.22 1.30
N PHE A 97 17.97 -3.89 2.48
CA PHE A 97 18.41 -2.79 3.34
C PHE A 97 18.87 -3.27 4.73
N GLY A 98 19.47 -4.46 4.82
CA GLY A 98 20.06 -4.97 6.07
C GLY A 98 19.04 -5.24 7.20
N GLY A 99 17.77 -5.46 6.84
CA GLY A 99 16.69 -5.83 7.74
C GLY A 99 16.05 -4.68 8.52
N ARG A 100 16.40 -3.41 8.23
CA ARG A 100 15.97 -2.25 9.03
C ARG A 100 15.45 -1.10 8.17
N TYR A 101 14.42 -0.42 8.65
CA TYR A 101 13.84 0.75 7.98
C TYR A 101 14.78 1.95 7.93
N GLU A 102 15.67 2.08 8.91
CA GLU A 102 16.68 3.16 8.98
C GLU A 102 17.62 3.18 7.75
N ASN A 103 17.76 2.05 7.07
CA ASN A 103 18.62 1.90 5.90
C ASN A 103 17.86 2.08 4.58
N VAL A 104 16.52 2.26 4.63
CA VAL A 104 15.71 2.48 3.43
C VAL A 104 15.98 3.90 2.93
N PRO A 105 16.37 4.10 1.66
CA PRO A 105 16.75 5.40 1.18
C PRO A 105 15.55 6.35 1.14
N ALA A 106 15.82 7.64 1.37
CA ALA A 106 14.81 8.71 1.23
C ALA A 106 14.60 9.13 -0.24
N SER A 107 15.52 8.75 -1.12
CA SER A 107 15.45 9.02 -2.57
C SER A 107 15.57 7.72 -3.35
N TRP A 108 14.73 7.57 -4.36
CA TRP A 108 14.65 6.39 -5.20
C TRP A 108 14.86 6.75 -6.66
N SER A 109 15.53 5.87 -7.40
CA SER A 109 15.31 5.90 -8.84
C SER A 109 13.90 5.40 -9.12
N VAL A 110 13.24 5.99 -10.11
CA VAL A 110 11.90 5.55 -10.55
C VAL A 110 11.90 4.07 -10.92
N SER A 111 12.97 3.62 -11.58
CA SER A 111 13.14 2.22 -11.99
C SER A 111 13.23 1.27 -10.81
N ASP A 112 13.98 1.62 -9.75
CA ASP A 112 14.15 0.72 -8.61
C ASP A 112 12.83 0.54 -7.86
N LEU A 113 12.12 1.63 -7.57
CA LEU A 113 10.83 1.56 -6.90
C LEU A 113 9.77 0.84 -7.74
N ALA A 114 9.78 1.05 -9.06
CA ALA A 114 8.92 0.31 -9.97
C ALA A 114 9.24 -1.19 -9.96
N ASN A 115 10.52 -1.55 -10.00
CA ASN A 115 10.97 -2.95 -9.98
C ASN A 115 10.61 -3.65 -8.67
N LEU A 116 10.74 -2.97 -7.53
CA LEU A 116 10.30 -3.50 -6.23
C LEU A 116 8.83 -3.88 -6.24
N LEU A 117 7.97 -2.97 -6.71
CA LEU A 117 6.53 -3.21 -6.79
C LEU A 117 6.20 -4.33 -7.79
N LYS A 118 6.84 -4.33 -8.98
CA LYS A 118 6.65 -5.38 -10.00
C LYS A 118 7.08 -6.76 -9.49
N ASN A 119 8.23 -6.85 -8.84
CA ASN A 119 8.72 -8.10 -8.27
C ASN A 119 7.78 -8.64 -7.18
N LEU A 120 7.20 -7.75 -6.36
CA LEU A 120 6.22 -8.14 -5.36
C LEU A 120 4.93 -8.68 -6.00
N ILE A 121 4.41 -8.00 -7.02
CA ILE A 121 3.25 -8.44 -7.79
C ILE A 121 3.53 -9.81 -8.43
N GLN A 122 4.66 -9.96 -9.10
CA GLN A 122 5.05 -11.23 -9.74
C GLN A 122 5.14 -12.36 -8.73
N LYS A 123 5.82 -12.15 -7.60
CA LYS A 123 5.95 -13.15 -6.53
C LYS A 123 4.60 -13.60 -5.99
N LYS A 124 3.63 -12.69 -5.89
CA LYS A 124 2.27 -13.00 -5.45
C LYS A 124 1.50 -13.72 -6.57
N ASN A 125 1.64 -13.26 -7.80
CA ASN A 125 1.03 -13.88 -8.99
C ASN A 125 1.48 -15.34 -9.18
N ASP A 126 2.76 -15.65 -8.89
CA ASP A 126 3.33 -17.00 -9.00
C ASP A 126 2.71 -18.02 -8.04
N LYS A 127 2.02 -17.58 -6.98
CA LYS A 127 1.31 -18.48 -6.07
C LYS A 127 0.07 -19.12 -6.69
N LYS A 128 -0.39 -18.65 -7.86
CA LYS A 128 -1.53 -19.22 -8.61
C LYS A 128 -2.78 -19.38 -7.74
N TYR A 129 -3.19 -18.27 -7.14
CA TYR A 129 -4.47 -18.20 -6.44
C TYR A 129 -5.64 -18.53 -7.37
N GLY A 130 -6.78 -18.92 -6.78
CA GLY A 130 -8.04 -19.08 -7.52
C GLY A 130 -8.67 -17.75 -7.91
N ASP A 131 -9.88 -17.81 -8.44
CA ASP A 131 -10.62 -16.62 -8.89
C ASP A 131 -11.06 -15.72 -7.72
N GLY A 132 -11.30 -14.44 -8.03
CA GLY A 132 -11.89 -13.49 -7.09
C GLY A 132 -10.94 -12.99 -5.99
N VAL A 133 -9.63 -13.09 -6.20
CA VAL A 133 -8.61 -12.55 -5.29
C VAL A 133 -8.25 -11.13 -5.67
N ILE A 134 -8.30 -10.23 -4.68
CA ILE A 134 -7.84 -8.86 -4.72
C ILE A 134 -6.49 -8.79 -4.01
N LEU A 135 -5.46 -8.32 -4.70
CA LEU A 135 -4.15 -8.08 -4.09
C LEU A 135 -4.10 -6.67 -3.52
N VAL A 136 -3.86 -6.56 -2.22
CA VAL A 136 -3.72 -5.30 -1.49
C VAL A 136 -2.27 -5.12 -1.07
N ILE A 137 -1.55 -4.26 -1.79
CA ILE A 137 -0.16 -3.93 -1.49
C ILE A 137 -0.14 -2.69 -0.60
N TYR A 138 0.61 -2.70 0.49
CA TYR A 138 0.62 -1.57 1.43
C TYR A 138 2.03 -1.17 1.86
N LYS A 139 2.19 0.10 2.23
CA LYS A 139 3.42 0.61 2.88
C LYS A 139 3.26 0.68 4.38
N THR A 140 4.39 0.54 5.09
CA THR A 140 4.50 0.82 6.54
C THR A 140 5.61 1.84 6.85
N HIS A 141 6.25 2.39 5.81
CA HIS A 141 7.26 3.44 5.89
C HIS A 141 7.04 4.45 4.75
N ASP A 142 7.07 5.76 5.04
CA ASP A 142 6.73 6.80 4.05
C ASP A 142 7.62 6.79 2.82
N THR A 143 8.92 6.52 2.97
CA THR A 143 9.84 6.41 1.84
C THR A 143 9.56 5.22 0.90
N LEU A 144 8.59 4.35 1.23
CA LEU A 144 8.13 3.26 0.36
C LEU A 144 6.79 3.62 -0.33
N PHE A 145 6.38 4.88 -0.28
CA PHE A 145 5.24 5.37 -1.05
C PHE A 145 5.52 5.26 -2.55
N VAL A 146 4.63 4.61 -3.29
CA VAL A 146 4.71 4.51 -4.75
C VAL A 146 3.82 5.59 -5.38
N PRO A 147 4.38 6.61 -6.03
CA PRO A 147 3.59 7.70 -6.60
C PRO A 147 2.69 7.24 -7.76
N PRO A 148 1.55 7.89 -7.99
CA PRO A 148 0.64 7.57 -9.08
C PRO A 148 1.29 7.46 -10.48
N PRO A 149 2.25 8.33 -10.88
CA PRO A 149 2.91 8.19 -12.18
C PRO A 149 3.69 6.88 -12.36
N ILE A 150 4.22 6.31 -11.29
CA ILE A 150 4.89 5.00 -11.32
C ILE A 150 3.85 3.89 -11.39
N ILE A 151 2.77 3.99 -10.59
CA ILE A 151 1.65 3.04 -10.61
C ILE A 151 1.06 2.92 -12.02
N ARG A 152 0.84 4.05 -12.71
CA ARG A 152 0.33 4.07 -14.09
C ARG A 152 1.31 3.42 -15.06
N GLY A 153 2.61 3.64 -14.91
CA GLY A 153 3.63 2.97 -15.73
C GLY A 153 3.60 1.44 -15.56
N ILE A 154 3.49 0.95 -14.32
CA ILE A 154 3.36 -0.48 -14.04
C ILE A 154 2.06 -1.03 -14.62
N ARG A 155 0.97 -0.30 -14.51
CA ARG A 155 -0.33 -0.67 -15.08
C ARG A 155 -0.24 -0.88 -16.59
N GLU A 156 0.44 0.00 -17.32
CA GLU A 156 0.66 -0.17 -18.78
C GLU A 156 1.35 -1.51 -19.09
N GLU A 157 2.35 -1.88 -18.28
CA GLU A 157 3.07 -3.17 -18.44
C GLU A 157 2.14 -4.37 -18.17
N LEU A 158 1.29 -4.28 -17.14
CA LEU A 158 0.35 -5.35 -16.77
C LEU A 158 -0.75 -5.58 -17.83
N VAL A 159 -1.02 -4.63 -18.74
CA VAL A 159 -1.94 -4.87 -19.87
C VAL A 159 -1.41 -5.94 -20.81
N GLY A 160 -0.09 -5.96 -21.04
CA GLY A 160 0.55 -6.95 -21.91
C GLY A 160 0.64 -8.34 -21.27
N ILE A 161 0.70 -8.40 -19.93
CA ILE A 161 0.76 -9.64 -19.16
C ILE A 161 -0.20 -9.51 -17.97
N PRO A 162 -1.51 -9.75 -18.19
CA PRO A 162 -2.51 -9.61 -17.14
C PRO A 162 -2.20 -10.52 -15.94
N PRO A 163 -2.22 -9.98 -14.71
CA PRO A 163 -2.08 -10.79 -13.51
C PRO A 163 -3.34 -11.66 -13.28
N ILE A 164 -3.20 -12.71 -12.47
CA ILE A 164 -4.31 -13.62 -12.10
C ILE A 164 -5.32 -12.97 -11.14
N PHE A 165 -4.98 -11.81 -10.57
CA PHE A 165 -5.82 -11.11 -9.61
C PHE A 165 -7.00 -10.41 -10.30
N ASP A 166 -8.16 -10.41 -9.65
CA ASP A 166 -9.33 -9.63 -10.11
C ASP A 166 -9.03 -8.13 -10.08
N SER A 167 -8.24 -7.70 -9.09
CA SER A 167 -7.67 -6.35 -9.03
C SER A 167 -6.45 -6.29 -8.12
N ILE A 168 -5.64 -5.26 -8.30
CA ILE A 168 -4.47 -4.94 -7.47
C ILE A 168 -4.59 -3.48 -7.03
N TYR A 169 -4.42 -3.22 -5.74
CA TYR A 169 -4.42 -1.87 -5.18
C TYR A 169 -3.15 -1.61 -4.37
N PHE A 170 -2.71 -0.35 -4.36
CA PHE A 170 -1.73 0.18 -3.43
C PHE A 170 -2.44 0.97 -2.34
N VAL A 171 -2.09 0.70 -1.07
CA VAL A 171 -2.71 1.30 0.11
C VAL A 171 -1.65 2.01 0.94
N SER A 172 -1.90 3.28 1.24
CA SER A 172 -1.13 4.07 2.19
C SER A 172 -2.00 4.41 3.38
N PRO A 173 -1.93 3.65 4.48
CA PRO A 173 -2.61 4.05 5.71
C PRO A 173 -1.98 5.32 6.27
N TYR A 174 -2.83 6.23 6.76
CA TYR A 174 -2.35 7.47 7.38
C TYR A 174 -3.13 7.87 8.65
N GLU A 175 -4.34 7.34 8.87
CA GLU A 175 -5.10 7.54 10.11
C GLU A 175 -5.92 6.28 10.45
N ALA A 176 -6.40 6.16 11.69
CA ALA A 176 -7.22 5.04 12.11
C ALA A 176 -8.46 4.88 11.22
N GLY A 177 -8.51 3.80 10.45
CA GLY A 177 -9.60 3.50 9.52
C GLY A 177 -9.58 4.32 8.22
N GLU A 178 -8.57 5.14 7.95
CA GLU A 178 -8.42 5.88 6.70
C GLU A 178 -7.11 5.56 5.98
N ALA A 179 -7.22 5.40 4.66
CA ALA A 179 -6.07 5.18 3.80
C ALA A 179 -6.27 5.78 2.40
N GLY A 180 -5.16 6.19 1.81
CA GLY A 180 -5.09 6.48 0.38
C GLY A 180 -5.08 5.16 -0.37
N VAL A 181 -5.92 5.02 -1.39
CA VAL A 181 -6.01 3.80 -2.20
C VAL A 181 -5.87 4.17 -3.66
N TRP A 182 -4.90 3.55 -4.32
CA TRP A 182 -4.65 3.70 -5.75
C TRP A 182 -4.82 2.35 -6.42
N GLN A 183 -5.59 2.31 -7.48
CA GLN A 183 -5.72 1.11 -8.30
C GLN A 183 -4.44 0.91 -9.09
N ILE A 184 -3.85 -0.28 -9.06
CA ILE A 184 -2.76 -0.66 -9.96
C ILE A 184 -3.36 -1.40 -11.16
N TRP A 185 -4.28 -2.34 -10.91
CA TRP A 185 -4.93 -3.17 -11.92
C TRP A 185 -6.40 -3.46 -11.55
N PRO A 186 -7.33 -3.59 -12.51
CA PRO A 186 -7.19 -3.32 -13.95
C PRO A 186 -7.01 -1.84 -14.26
N VAL A 187 -6.86 -1.51 -15.56
CA VAL A 187 -6.86 -0.12 -16.02
C VAL A 187 -8.20 0.53 -15.69
N ASP A 188 -8.16 1.66 -14.98
CA ASP A 188 -9.28 2.59 -14.89
C ASP A 188 -9.10 3.67 -15.97
N PRO A 189 -9.99 3.75 -16.98
CA PRO A 189 -9.94 4.79 -18.00
C PRO A 189 -10.03 6.20 -17.43
N LYS A 190 -10.60 6.38 -16.24
CA LYS A 190 -10.72 7.69 -15.58
C LYS A 190 -9.43 8.13 -14.88
N ASP A 191 -8.53 7.21 -14.57
CA ASP A 191 -7.25 7.52 -13.93
C ASP A 191 -6.19 7.90 -14.97
N GLU A 192 -6.43 9.05 -15.59
CA GLU A 192 -5.51 9.70 -16.51
C GLU A 192 -4.43 10.50 -15.76
N GLY A 193 -3.28 10.68 -16.41
CA GLY A 193 -2.23 11.55 -15.92
C GLY A 193 -0.84 11.12 -16.38
N PRO A 194 0.21 11.81 -15.90
CA PRO A 194 1.56 11.53 -16.35
C PRO A 194 2.00 10.13 -15.96
N VAL A 195 2.82 9.54 -16.83
CA VAL A 195 3.60 8.33 -16.59
C VAL A 195 5.06 8.74 -16.54
N ILE A 196 5.77 8.29 -15.50
CA ILE A 196 7.21 8.54 -15.35
C ILE A 196 7.91 7.18 -15.42
N LYS A 197 8.81 7.02 -16.40
CA LYS A 197 9.54 5.77 -16.63
C LYS A 197 10.99 5.82 -16.15
N SER A 198 11.51 7.02 -15.89
CA SER A 198 12.89 7.25 -15.47
C SER A 198 13.03 8.54 -14.65
N GLY A 199 14.15 8.69 -13.95
CA GLY A 199 14.44 9.84 -13.10
C GLY A 199 14.60 9.44 -11.64
N ASN A 200 14.74 10.44 -10.78
CA ASN A 200 14.86 10.27 -9.33
C ASN A 200 13.66 10.91 -8.63
N LEU A 201 13.15 10.20 -7.64
CA LEU A 201 12.08 10.62 -6.75
C LEU A 201 12.68 10.85 -5.37
N ARG A 202 12.53 12.05 -4.83
CA ARG A 202 12.73 12.28 -3.39
C ARG A 202 11.38 12.26 -2.71
N ILE A 203 11.19 11.37 -1.75
CA ILE A 203 9.99 11.34 -0.93
C ILE A 203 10.28 12.22 0.27
N LEU A 204 9.64 13.39 0.33
CA LEU A 204 9.79 14.29 1.46
C LEU A 204 9.16 13.64 2.69
N THR A 205 9.96 13.49 3.73
CA THR A 205 9.50 13.00 5.03
C THR A 205 9.44 14.16 6.02
N HIS A 206 8.82 13.95 7.20
CA HIS A 206 8.81 14.95 8.28
C HIS A 206 10.22 15.52 8.56
N VAL A 207 11.26 14.69 8.50
CA VAL A 207 12.63 15.09 8.83
C VAL A 207 13.12 16.21 7.91
N ASP A 208 12.72 16.19 6.64
CA ASP A 208 13.10 17.19 5.65
C ASP A 208 12.37 18.54 5.87
N LEU A 209 11.12 18.50 6.34
CA LEU A 209 10.30 19.70 6.52
C LEU A 209 10.70 20.54 7.74
N VAL A 210 11.28 19.90 8.77
CA VAL A 210 11.76 20.61 9.98
C VAL A 210 13.14 21.22 9.73
N SER A 211 14.02 20.54 8.99
CA SER A 211 15.37 21.06 8.72
C SER A 211 15.38 22.32 7.87
N ASP A 212 14.37 22.49 7.00
CA ASP A 212 14.22 23.69 6.16
C ASP A 212 13.57 24.86 6.92
N ALA A 213 12.83 24.58 7.99
CA ALA A 213 12.22 25.59 8.87
C ALA A 213 13.21 26.15 9.90
N GLU A 214 14.22 25.37 10.31
CA GLU A 214 15.27 25.82 11.24
C GLU A 214 16.42 26.60 10.56
N GLN A 215 16.41 26.70 9.23
CA GLN A 215 17.40 27.46 8.44
C GLN A 215 16.90 28.84 7.95
N ASN A 216 15.66 29.21 8.27
CA ASN A 216 15.06 30.53 7.98
C ASN A 216 14.70 31.26 9.27
#